data_AF-K1SX15-F1
#
_entry.id   AF-K1SX15-F1
#
_cell.length_a   1.000
_cell.length_b   1.000
_cell.length_c   1.000
_cell.angle_alpha   90.00
_cell.angle_beta   90.00
_cell.angle_gamma   90.00
#
_symmetry.space_group_name_H-M   'P 1'
#
loop_
_entity.id
_entity.type
_entity.pdbx_description
1 polymer ?
#
loop_
_entity_poly.entity_id
_entity_poly.type
_entity_poly.pdbx_seq_one_letter_code
_entity_poly.pdbx_strand_id
1 'polypeptide(L)'
;DLAPGMKAQVEAGGPVPRDPSHNNDYYGTSKYVEDATGNPLYQRDRHDTWNSGINVRGTVAANIKPFKGFTFTSRLGYRITQSNYHNYETPYWLTSMAHSENYTIEANTNNGLYYQWENFANYLTTIGKHTIGAMAGMSFTKNHWDNSSISSTGGNILTSYEPNFHYINYLLADATKNVGNAPSDA
;
A
#
# COMPACT_ATOMS: atom_id res chain seq x y z
N ASP A 1 -13.61 -5.91 -33.81
CA ASP A 1 -12.64 -6.38 -34.82
C ASP A 1 -11.23 -6.08 -34.31
N LEU A 2 -10.44 -7.12 -34.02
CA LEU A 2 -9.17 -7.05 -33.28
C LEU A 2 -7.99 -6.52 -34.11
N ALA A 3 -6.95 -6.02 -33.43
CA ALA A 3 -5.67 -5.71 -34.07
C ALA A 3 -4.99 -7.00 -34.60
N PRO A 4 -4.18 -6.93 -35.67
CA PRO A 4 -3.57 -8.12 -36.29
C PRO A 4 -2.79 -9.00 -35.31
N GLY A 5 -1.96 -8.40 -34.44
CA GLY A 5 -1.22 -9.15 -33.43
C GLY A 5 -2.12 -9.83 -32.39
N MET A 6 -3.22 -9.18 -31.98
CA MET A 6 -4.20 -9.81 -31.07
C MET A 6 -4.90 -11.00 -31.76
N LYS A 7 -5.23 -10.89 -33.04
CA LYS A 7 -5.83 -11.99 -33.81
C LYS A 7 -4.90 -13.19 -33.87
N ALA A 8 -3.64 -12.97 -34.24
CA ALA A 8 -2.62 -14.02 -34.29
C ALA A 8 -2.48 -14.73 -32.94
N GLN A 9 -2.52 -13.95 -31.84
CA GLN A 9 -2.37 -14.54 -30.51
C GLN A 9 -3.62 -15.28 -30.03
N VAL A 10 -4.82 -14.85 -30.41
CA VAL A 10 -6.05 -15.64 -30.20
C VAL A 10 -5.98 -16.96 -30.97
N GLU A 11 -5.54 -16.93 -32.24
CA GLU A 11 -5.41 -18.14 -33.08
C GLU A 11 -4.36 -19.10 -32.54
N ALA A 12 -3.28 -18.58 -31.95
CA ALA A 12 -2.24 -19.36 -31.26
C ALA A 12 -2.65 -19.85 -29.86
N GLY A 13 -3.84 -19.47 -29.36
CA GLY A 13 -4.32 -19.85 -28.03
C GLY A 13 -3.62 -19.11 -26.88
N GLY A 14 -3.02 -17.95 -27.15
CA GLY A 14 -2.36 -17.12 -26.14
C GLY A 14 -3.31 -16.31 -25.25
N PRO A 15 -2.78 -15.65 -24.21
CA PRO A 15 -3.56 -15.04 -23.15
C PRO A 15 -4.10 -13.65 -23.54
N VAL A 16 -4.99 -13.59 -24.53
CA VAL A 16 -5.61 -12.33 -24.94
C VAL A 16 -6.81 -12.04 -24.02
N PRO A 17 -6.78 -10.94 -23.24
CA PRO A 17 -7.76 -10.73 -22.19
C PRO A 17 -9.14 -10.34 -22.72
N ARG A 18 -10.17 -10.74 -21.97
CA ARG A 18 -11.58 -10.45 -22.24
C ARG A 18 -12.24 -9.86 -21.01
N ASP A 19 -13.21 -8.98 -21.22
CA ASP A 19 -14.00 -8.34 -20.18
C ASP A 19 -15.24 -9.20 -19.87
N PRO A 20 -15.29 -9.90 -18.72
CA PRO A 20 -16.43 -10.73 -18.34
C PRO A 20 -17.70 -9.90 -18.10
N SER A 21 -17.56 -8.61 -17.79
CA SER A 21 -18.66 -7.69 -17.52
C SER A 21 -19.28 -7.08 -18.79
N HIS A 22 -18.61 -7.23 -19.93
CA HIS A 22 -19.06 -6.72 -21.22
C HIS A 22 -19.11 -7.83 -22.28
N ASN A 23 -20.07 -8.75 -22.14
CA ASN A 23 -20.31 -9.85 -23.09
C ASN A 23 -19.09 -10.74 -23.41
N ASN A 24 -18.07 -10.75 -22.54
CA ASN A 24 -16.80 -11.44 -22.79
C ASN A 24 -16.06 -10.88 -24.03
N ASP A 25 -16.25 -9.59 -24.32
CA ASP A 25 -15.56 -8.90 -25.41
C ASP A 25 -14.08 -8.71 -25.09
N TYR A 26 -13.25 -8.71 -26.12
CA TYR A 26 -11.82 -8.47 -25.95
C TYR A 26 -11.53 -7.02 -25.61
N TYR A 27 -10.52 -6.80 -24.77
CA TYR A 27 -9.94 -5.48 -24.56
C TYR A 27 -9.19 -5.04 -25.82
N GLY A 28 -9.92 -4.44 -26.76
CA GLY A 28 -9.39 -4.05 -28.06
C GLY A 28 -8.26 -3.03 -27.95
N THR A 29 -7.22 -3.21 -28.76
CA THR A 29 -6.14 -2.24 -28.97
C THR A 29 -6.24 -1.60 -30.36
N SER A 30 -5.46 -0.54 -30.59
CA SER A 30 -5.44 0.14 -31.89
C SER A 30 -4.96 -0.81 -33.00
N LYS A 31 -5.64 -0.78 -34.15
CA LYS A 31 -5.22 -1.53 -35.35
C LYS A 31 -4.06 -0.90 -36.10
N TYR A 32 -3.83 0.39 -35.90
CA TYR A 32 -2.88 1.19 -36.69
C TYR A 32 -1.61 1.54 -35.89
N VAL A 33 -1.67 1.37 -34.57
CA VAL A 33 -0.58 1.68 -33.66
C VAL A 33 -0.28 0.43 -32.86
N GLU A 34 0.64 -0.37 -33.37
CA GLU A 34 1.13 -1.58 -32.69
C GLU A 34 1.99 -1.20 -31.46
N ASP A 35 2.56 0.00 -31.49
CA ASP A 35 3.40 0.59 -30.44
C ASP A 35 2.62 1.32 -29.33
N ALA A 36 1.36 0.96 -29.12
CA ALA A 36 0.53 1.54 -28.06
C ALA A 36 0.69 0.77 -26.73
N THR A 37 0.50 1.47 -25.61
CA THR A 37 0.55 0.92 -24.23
C THR A 37 -0.61 -0.03 -23.88
N GLY A 38 -1.36 -0.49 -24.88
CA GLY A 38 -2.53 -1.37 -24.70
C GLY A 38 -3.80 -0.62 -24.30
N ASN A 39 -4.85 -1.38 -23.97
CA ASN A 39 -6.15 -0.84 -23.58
C ASN A 39 -6.13 -0.36 -22.11
N PRO A 40 -6.49 0.89 -21.81
CA PRO A 40 -6.43 1.42 -20.44
C PRO A 40 -7.39 0.74 -19.46
N LEU A 41 -8.51 0.17 -19.95
CA LEU A 41 -9.44 -0.58 -19.09
C LEU A 41 -8.80 -1.87 -18.61
N TYR A 42 -8.08 -2.58 -19.49
CA TYR A 42 -7.34 -3.76 -19.08
C TYR A 42 -6.17 -3.43 -18.15
N GLN A 43 -5.50 -2.30 -18.36
CA GLN A 43 -4.43 -1.87 -17.45
C GLN A 43 -4.94 -1.65 -16.01
N ARG A 44 -6.22 -1.30 -15.83
CA ARG A 44 -6.89 -1.29 -14.52
C ARG A 44 -7.24 -2.71 -14.07
N ASP A 45 -7.89 -3.49 -14.93
CA ASP A 45 -8.49 -4.78 -14.56
C ASP A 45 -7.47 -5.92 -14.37
N ARG A 46 -6.25 -5.77 -14.89
CA ARG A 46 -5.18 -6.78 -14.74
C ARG A 46 -4.67 -6.93 -13.31
N HIS A 47 -4.90 -5.92 -12.47
CA HIS A 47 -4.45 -5.88 -11.08
C HIS A 47 -5.59 -6.28 -10.16
N ASP A 48 -5.56 -7.51 -9.62
CA ASP A 48 -6.43 -7.89 -8.51
C ASP A 48 -5.78 -7.46 -7.20
N THR A 49 -5.92 -6.17 -6.90
CA THR A 49 -5.30 -5.54 -5.74
C THR A 49 -6.29 -5.35 -4.60
N TRP A 50 -5.89 -5.79 -3.40
CA TRP A 50 -6.61 -5.55 -2.16
C TRP A 50 -5.71 -4.86 -1.13
N ASN A 51 -6.17 -3.74 -0.58
CA ASN A 51 -5.50 -3.06 0.52
C ASN A 51 -6.46 -2.93 1.71
N SER A 52 -6.01 -3.34 2.89
CA SER A 52 -6.79 -3.23 4.12
C SER A 52 -5.89 -2.90 5.30
N GLY A 53 -6.42 -2.32 6.36
CA GLY A 53 -5.60 -1.94 7.49
C GLY A 53 -6.35 -1.23 8.60
N ILE A 54 -5.60 -0.87 9.64
CA ILE A 54 -6.10 -0.11 10.77
C ILE A 54 -5.18 1.08 11.06
N ASN A 55 -5.79 2.15 11.56
CA ASN A 55 -5.07 3.32 12.03
C ASN A 55 -5.65 3.75 13.38
N VAL A 56 -4.88 3.57 14.44
CA VAL A 56 -5.29 3.95 15.80
C VAL A 56 -4.47 5.14 16.21
N ARG A 57 -5.12 6.26 16.51
CA ARG A 57 -4.47 7.48 16.99
C ARG A 57 -5.12 7.92 18.28
N GLY A 58 -4.30 8.37 19.21
CA GLY A 58 -4.78 8.86 20.48
C GLY A 58 -3.82 9.85 21.10
N THR A 59 -4.37 10.65 22.00
CA THR A 59 -3.60 11.59 22.81
C THR A 59 -4.13 11.56 24.23
N VAL A 60 -3.23 11.49 25.20
CA VAL A 60 -3.53 11.65 26.63
C VAL A 60 -2.70 12.82 27.15
N ALA A 61 -3.34 13.70 27.90
CA ALA A 61 -2.67 14.85 28.51
C ALA A 61 -3.10 15.03 29.96
N ALA A 62 -2.13 15.36 30.82
CA ALA A 62 -2.34 15.75 32.20
C ALA A 62 -1.93 17.22 32.38
N ASN A 63 -2.83 18.03 32.93
CA ASN A 63 -2.58 19.44 33.25
C ASN A 63 -2.55 19.62 34.77
N ILE A 64 -1.44 20.12 35.29
CA ILE A 64 -1.19 20.32 36.71
C ILE A 64 -1.04 21.83 36.97
N LYS A 65 -1.86 22.37 37.88
CA LYS A 65 -1.94 23.81 38.19
C LYS A 65 -1.66 24.07 39.67
N PRO A 66 -0.38 24.00 40.11
CA PRO A 66 0.00 24.17 41.52
C PRO A 66 -0.26 25.58 42.07
N PHE A 67 -0.21 26.62 41.23
CA PHE A 67 -0.48 28.01 41.63
C PHE A 67 -1.06 28.83 40.47
N LYS A 68 -1.66 29.98 40.80
CA LYS A 68 -2.34 30.85 39.82
C LYS A 68 -1.38 31.28 38.72
N GLY A 69 -1.85 31.22 37.48
CA GLY A 69 -1.07 31.61 36.30
C GLY A 69 -0.12 30.53 35.78
N PHE A 70 0.20 29.49 36.57
CA PHE A 70 1.07 28.40 36.14
C PHE A 70 0.28 27.17 35.68
N THR A 71 0.72 26.54 34.60
CA THR A 71 0.19 25.24 34.13
C THR A 71 1.35 24.42 33.59
N PHE A 72 1.58 23.25 34.20
CA PHE A 72 2.42 22.21 33.63
C PHE A 72 1.56 21.22 32.87
N THR A 73 1.95 20.89 31.65
CA THR A 73 1.28 19.92 30.80
C THR A 73 2.25 18.83 30.42
N SER A 74 1.87 17.57 30.67
CA SER A 74 2.51 16.40 30.08
C SER A 74 1.53 15.77 29.09
N ARG A 75 1.96 15.53 27.85
CA ARG A 75 1.10 15.04 26.76
C ARG A 75 1.79 13.93 25.99
N LEU A 76 1.16 12.75 25.94
CA LEU A 76 1.55 11.63 25.10
C LEU A 76 0.59 11.51 23.92
N GLY A 77 1.10 11.68 22.71
CA GLY A 77 0.42 11.33 21.47
C GLY A 77 0.97 10.03 20.90
N TYR A 78 0.13 9.19 20.33
CA TYR A 78 0.55 7.97 19.65
C TYR A 78 -0.25 7.70 18.37
N ARG A 79 0.36 6.98 17.45
CA ARG A 79 -0.25 6.45 16.23
C ARG A 79 0.28 5.06 15.95
N ILE A 80 -0.62 4.10 15.83
CA ILE A 80 -0.34 2.73 15.38
C ILE A 80 -0.98 2.57 14.01
N THR A 81 -0.21 2.10 13.05
CA THR A 81 -0.67 1.85 11.68
C THR A 81 -0.35 0.42 11.30
N GLN A 82 -1.32 -0.25 10.69
CA GLN A 82 -1.12 -1.51 9.99
C GLN A 82 -1.78 -1.39 8.63
N SER A 83 -1.12 -1.84 7.58
CA SER A 83 -1.77 -2.14 6.30
C SER A 83 -1.27 -3.45 5.73
N ASN A 84 -2.17 -4.19 5.10
CA ASN A 84 -1.88 -5.38 4.32
C ASN A 84 -2.27 -5.10 2.88
N TYR A 85 -1.36 -5.38 1.97
CA TYR A 85 -1.56 -5.27 0.54
C TYR A 85 -1.42 -6.65 -0.07
N HIS A 86 -2.34 -7.01 -0.95
CA HIS A 86 -2.29 -8.20 -1.78
C HIS A 86 -2.46 -7.79 -3.23
N ASN A 87 -1.74 -8.44 -4.12
CA ASN A 87 -1.89 -8.27 -5.55
C ASN A 87 -1.72 -9.60 -6.26
N TYR A 88 -2.54 -9.82 -7.27
CA TYR A 88 -2.41 -10.95 -8.18
C TYR A 88 -2.61 -10.49 -9.62
N GLU A 89 -1.74 -10.96 -10.50
CA GLU A 89 -1.76 -10.63 -11.93
C GLU A 89 -1.58 -11.92 -12.75
N THR A 90 -2.25 -11.95 -13.89
CA THR A 90 -2.18 -13.07 -14.84
C THR A 90 -1.38 -12.69 -16.10
N PRO A 91 -0.77 -13.66 -16.79
CA PRO A 91 -0.19 -13.44 -18.11
C PRO A 91 -1.23 -12.84 -19.06
N TYR A 92 -0.78 -11.95 -19.93
CA TYR A 92 -1.65 -11.30 -20.89
C TYR A 92 -0.91 -10.86 -22.13
N TRP A 93 -1.67 -10.69 -23.23
CA TRP A 93 -1.16 -10.14 -24.47
C TRP A 93 -2.14 -9.11 -25.04
N LEU A 94 -1.69 -7.86 -25.18
CA LEU A 94 -2.45 -6.78 -25.83
C LEU A 94 -1.74 -6.23 -27.07
N THR A 95 -0.43 -6.00 -26.96
CA THR A 95 0.47 -5.57 -28.05
C THR A 95 1.86 -6.15 -27.81
N SER A 96 2.76 -6.02 -28.78
CA SER A 96 4.18 -6.38 -28.63
C SER A 96 4.87 -5.61 -27.49
N MET A 97 4.40 -4.42 -27.13
CA MET A 97 4.92 -3.64 -25.99
C MET A 97 4.12 -3.81 -24.69
N ALA A 98 2.88 -4.24 -24.75
CA ALA A 98 2.01 -4.45 -23.60
C ALA A 98 1.62 -5.93 -23.50
N HIS A 99 2.52 -6.74 -22.96
CA HIS A 99 2.29 -8.15 -22.67
C HIS A 99 3.11 -8.60 -21.45
N SER A 100 2.70 -9.68 -20.82
CA SER A 100 3.44 -10.40 -19.78
C SER A 100 3.19 -11.89 -19.96
N GLU A 101 4.25 -12.69 -19.87
CA GLU A 101 4.15 -14.16 -19.87
C GLU A 101 4.07 -14.74 -18.45
N ASN A 102 4.27 -13.89 -17.43
CA ASN A 102 4.37 -14.31 -16.04
C ASN A 102 3.11 -13.97 -15.27
N TYR A 103 2.76 -14.87 -14.35
CA TYR A 103 1.96 -14.55 -13.19
C TYR A 103 2.79 -13.73 -12.21
N THR A 104 2.14 -12.84 -11.48
CA THR A 104 2.73 -12.12 -10.34
C THR A 104 1.80 -12.25 -9.15
N ILE A 105 2.37 -12.56 -7.98
CA ILE A 105 1.66 -12.49 -6.71
C ILE A 105 2.50 -11.73 -5.69
N GLU A 106 1.86 -10.87 -4.91
CA GLU A 106 2.51 -10.05 -3.90
C GLU A 106 1.66 -9.97 -2.64
N ALA A 107 2.32 -10.02 -1.48
CA ALA A 107 1.73 -9.72 -0.20
C ALA A 107 2.69 -8.86 0.62
N ASN A 108 2.24 -7.67 1.01
CA ASN A 108 3.00 -6.76 1.86
C ASN A 108 2.25 -6.53 3.17
N THR A 109 2.96 -6.54 4.28
CA THR A 109 2.47 -6.07 5.59
C THR A 109 3.29 -4.87 5.99
N ASN A 110 2.65 -3.75 6.29
CA ASN A 110 3.31 -2.54 6.75
C ASN A 110 2.83 -2.22 8.16
N ASN A 111 3.75 -2.23 9.13
CA ASN A 111 3.47 -1.83 10.48
C ASN A 111 4.22 -0.54 10.81
N GLY A 112 3.56 0.35 11.54
CA GLY A 112 4.14 1.60 11.99
C GLY A 112 3.69 1.93 13.40
N LEU A 113 4.64 2.38 14.21
CA LEU A 113 4.40 2.92 15.54
C LEU A 113 5.05 4.31 15.63
N TYR A 114 4.25 5.31 15.94
CA TYR A 114 4.71 6.65 16.26
C TYR A 114 4.26 7.01 17.66
N TYR A 115 5.14 7.66 18.42
CA TYR A 115 4.74 8.33 19.64
C TYR A 115 5.53 9.64 19.83
N GLN A 116 4.85 10.60 20.45
CA GLN A 116 5.38 11.89 20.83
C GLN A 116 5.05 12.16 22.29
N TRP A 117 6.07 12.46 23.08
CA TRP A 117 5.90 12.85 24.47
C TRP A 117 6.42 14.25 24.68
N GLU A 118 5.52 15.13 25.13
CA GLU A 118 5.81 16.54 25.36
C GLU A 118 5.59 16.88 26.83
N ASN A 119 6.51 17.70 27.35
CA ASN A 119 6.40 18.27 28.68
C ASN A 119 6.64 19.78 28.57
N PHE A 120 5.66 20.59 28.94
CA PHE A 120 5.79 22.04 28.86
C PHE A 120 5.14 22.74 30.05
N ALA A 121 5.80 23.78 30.53
CA ALA A 121 5.35 24.66 31.59
C ALA A 121 4.99 26.03 30.99
N ASN A 122 3.83 26.53 31.36
CA ASN A 122 3.32 27.84 31.00
C ASN A 122 3.14 28.68 32.26
N TYR A 123 3.54 29.94 32.21
CA TYR A 123 3.23 30.94 33.22
C TYR A 123 2.64 32.19 32.58
N LEU A 124 1.47 32.60 33.04
CA LEU A 124 0.75 33.79 32.59
C LEU A 124 0.37 34.63 33.81
N THR A 125 0.82 35.89 33.84
CA THR A 125 0.48 36.84 34.90
C THR A 125 0.12 38.20 34.34
N THR A 126 -0.69 38.95 35.10
CA THR A 126 -1.09 40.33 34.77
C THR A 126 -0.68 41.25 35.90
N ILE A 127 0.09 42.29 35.58
CA ILE A 127 0.58 43.30 36.51
C ILE A 127 0.13 44.67 35.97
N GLY A 128 -0.81 45.32 36.68
CA GLY A 128 -1.42 46.56 36.21
C GLY A 128 -2.14 46.38 34.87
N LYS A 129 -1.65 47.07 33.83
CA LYS A 129 -2.18 47.00 32.46
C LYS A 129 -1.38 46.04 31.54
N HIS A 130 -0.39 45.33 32.07
CA HIS A 130 0.50 44.48 31.29
C HIS A 130 0.26 43.00 31.57
N THR A 131 0.23 42.18 30.53
CA THR A 131 0.16 40.71 30.63
C THR A 131 1.47 40.12 30.12
N ILE A 132 2.08 39.25 30.93
CA ILE A 132 3.36 38.60 30.63
C ILE A 132 3.11 37.09 30.58
N GLY A 133 3.51 36.47 29.48
CA GLY A 133 3.46 35.03 29.27
C GLY A 133 4.86 34.47 29.02
N ALA A 134 5.19 33.36 29.66
CA ALA A 134 6.40 32.58 29.43
C ALA A 134 6.06 31.10 29.27
N MET A 135 6.73 30.43 28.33
CA MET A 135 6.61 29.00 28.08
C MET A 135 8.00 28.39 27.98
N ALA A 136 8.19 27.22 28.59
CA ALA A 136 9.37 26.39 28.39
C ALA A 136 8.95 24.92 28.33
N GLY A 137 9.61 24.11 27.51
CA GLY A 137 9.27 22.71 27.38
C GLY A 137 10.26 21.91 26.56
N MET A 138 10.04 20.60 26.53
CA MET A 138 10.77 19.62 25.73
C MET A 138 9.77 18.70 25.02
N SER A 139 10.21 18.16 23.88
CA SER A 139 9.47 17.16 23.11
C SER A 139 10.40 16.03 22.73
N PHE A 140 9.89 14.80 22.78
CA PHE A 140 10.54 13.61 22.25
C PHE A 140 9.60 12.93 21.27
N THR A 141 10.13 12.54 20.11
CA THR A 141 9.38 11.80 19.08
C THR A 141 10.15 10.57 18.67
N LYS A 142 9.44 9.48 18.38
CA LYS A 142 9.99 8.30 17.74
C LYS A 142 9.00 7.73 16.73
N ASN A 143 9.51 7.36 15.56
CA ASN A 143 8.85 6.53 14.58
C ASN A 143 9.56 5.18 14.51
N HIS A 144 8.78 4.12 14.41
CA HIS A 144 9.24 2.76 14.16
C HIS A 144 8.42 2.20 13.00
N TRP A 145 9.09 1.49 12.10
CA TRP A 145 8.47 0.75 11.01
C TRP A 145 8.96 -0.69 11.00
N ASP A 146 8.04 -1.61 10.77
CA ASP A 146 8.34 -3.04 10.57
C ASP A 146 7.50 -3.55 9.41
N ASN A 147 8.09 -3.47 8.21
CA ASN A 147 7.45 -3.84 6.98
C ASN A 147 7.99 -5.18 6.50
N SER A 148 7.10 -6.07 6.06
CA SER A 148 7.45 -7.31 5.39
C SER A 148 6.82 -7.38 4.01
N SER A 149 7.51 -8.05 3.09
CA SER A 149 7.04 -8.31 1.73
C SER A 149 7.38 -9.74 1.33
N ILE A 150 6.45 -10.36 0.60
CA ILE A 150 6.69 -11.62 -0.10
C ILE A 150 6.08 -11.49 -1.48
N SER A 151 6.85 -11.83 -2.52
CA SER A 151 6.35 -11.88 -3.89
C SER A 151 6.94 -13.04 -4.68
N SER A 152 6.25 -13.41 -5.76
CA SER A 152 6.71 -14.40 -6.72
C SER A 152 6.24 -13.98 -8.12
N THR A 153 7.12 -14.17 -9.10
CA THR A 153 6.83 -13.90 -10.51
C THR A 153 7.37 -15.04 -11.36
N GLY A 154 6.56 -15.57 -12.27
CA GLY A 154 6.96 -16.64 -13.18
C GLY A 154 5.80 -17.21 -14.00
N GLY A 155 6.12 -18.03 -15.00
CA GLY A 155 5.12 -18.66 -15.87
C GLY A 155 4.26 -19.74 -15.18
N ASN A 156 4.77 -20.33 -14.09
CA ASN A 156 4.00 -21.23 -13.24
C ASN A 156 4.45 -21.08 -11.78
N ILE A 157 3.61 -20.53 -10.91
CA ILE A 157 3.99 -20.19 -9.54
C ILE A 157 3.02 -20.72 -8.47
N LEU A 158 1.79 -21.10 -8.82
CA LEU A 158 0.76 -21.55 -7.88
C LEU A 158 0.40 -23.03 -8.10
N THR A 159 -0.05 -23.66 -7.02
CA THR A 159 -0.61 -25.03 -7.03
C THR A 159 -1.92 -25.13 -7.80
N SER A 160 -2.68 -24.04 -7.91
CA SER A 160 -3.89 -23.90 -8.72
C SER A 160 -4.11 -22.41 -9.03
N TYR A 161 -4.84 -22.12 -10.11
CA TYR A 161 -5.11 -20.77 -10.60
C TYR A 161 -6.55 -20.31 -10.34
N GLU A 162 -7.34 -21.10 -9.62
CA GLU A 162 -8.67 -20.71 -9.14
C GLU A 162 -8.57 -19.57 -8.10
N PRO A 163 -9.57 -18.67 -7.99
CA PRO A 163 -9.49 -17.48 -7.13
C PRO A 163 -9.14 -17.73 -5.66
N ASN A 164 -9.56 -18.87 -5.10
CA ASN A 164 -9.27 -19.26 -3.72
C ASN A 164 -7.80 -19.66 -3.47
N PHE A 165 -6.98 -19.78 -4.52
CA PHE A 165 -5.56 -20.11 -4.44
C PHE A 165 -4.64 -18.91 -4.68
N HIS A 166 -5.17 -17.71 -4.88
CA HIS A 166 -4.39 -16.48 -5.13
C HIS A 166 -3.76 -15.92 -3.84
N TYR A 167 -3.08 -16.77 -3.08
CA TYR A 167 -2.41 -16.42 -1.83
C TYR A 167 -1.00 -17.03 -1.78
N ILE A 168 -0.08 -16.34 -1.08
CA ILE A 168 1.32 -16.76 -0.91
C ILE A 168 1.45 -18.21 -0.41
N ASN A 169 0.50 -18.69 0.40
CA ASN A 169 0.49 -20.05 0.94
C ASN A 169 0.38 -21.15 -0.14
N TYR A 170 -0.12 -20.81 -1.33
CA TYR A 170 -0.32 -21.75 -2.43
C TYR A 170 0.78 -21.70 -3.49
N LEU A 171 1.86 -20.95 -3.22
CA LEU A 171 3.06 -20.96 -4.05
C LEU A 171 3.66 -22.36 -4.12
N LEU A 172 4.08 -22.76 -5.32
CA LEU A 172 4.81 -24.00 -5.52
C LEU A 172 6.14 -23.97 -4.75
N ALA A 173 6.63 -25.15 -4.35
CA ALA A 173 7.88 -25.27 -3.60
C ALA A 173 9.07 -24.69 -4.39
N ASP A 174 9.10 -24.94 -5.70
CA ASP A 174 10.13 -24.52 -6.65
C ASP A 174 9.90 -23.11 -7.24
N ALA A 175 8.77 -22.46 -6.97
CA ALA A 175 8.53 -21.08 -7.39
C ALA A 175 9.56 -20.14 -6.73
N THR A 176 10.14 -19.23 -7.51
CA THR A 176 11.03 -18.17 -7.01
C THR A 176 10.29 -17.26 -6.06
N LYS A 177 10.84 -17.04 -4.86
CA LYS A 177 10.24 -16.20 -3.81
C LYS A 177 11.19 -15.06 -3.47
N ASN A 178 10.71 -13.83 -3.61
CA ASN A 178 11.38 -12.66 -3.09
C ASN A 178 10.80 -12.35 -1.72
N VAL A 179 11.64 -12.24 -0.70
CA VAL A 179 11.23 -11.99 0.68
C VAL A 179 12.01 -10.79 1.20
N GLY A 180 11.32 -9.84 1.82
CA GLY A 180 11.92 -8.65 2.41
C GLY A 180 11.37 -8.38 3.80
N ASN A 181 12.26 -8.00 4.72
CA ASN A 181 11.91 -7.38 5.99
C ASN A 181 13.09 -6.53 6.48
N ALA A 182 12.81 -5.28 6.86
CA ALA A 182 13.83 -4.37 7.35
C ALA A 182 13.20 -3.39 8.37
N PRO A 183 13.16 -3.77 9.66
CA PRO A 183 12.70 -2.88 10.71
C PRO A 183 13.59 -1.65 10.84
N SER A 184 13.00 -0.49 11.12
CA SER A 184 13.73 0.78 11.20
C SER A 184 13.12 1.73 12.23
N ASP A 185 13.98 2.55 12.84
CA ASP A 185 13.64 3.61 13.78
C ASP A 185 14.09 4.98 13.24
N ALA A 186 13.30 6.04 13.43
CA ALA A 186 13.67 7.43 13.16
C ALA A 186 13.12 8.41 14.20
#